data_AF-C6WQJ3-F1
#
_entry.id   AF-C6WQJ3-F1
#
_cell.length_a   1.000
_cell.length_b   1.000
_cell.length_c   1.000
_cell.angle_alpha   90.00
_cell.angle_beta   90.00
_cell.angle_gamma   90.00
#
_symmetry.space_group_name_H-M   'P 1'
#
loop_
_entity.id
_entity.type
_entity.pdbx_description
1 polymer ?
#
loop_
_entity_poly.entity_id
_entity_poly.type
_entity_poly.pdbx_seq_one_letter_code
_entity_poly.pdbx_strand_id
1 'polypeptide(L)'
;MRPEGETGASGERFAGDLFLHLATKGWLVVPPEQAERVIAELEQTLEVVRAKLRRAEVSRKLHAAPGGDIAPEVERLVVDSVFAGQIASDTWERALVELPKYIRAFRIAAGAR
;
A
#
# COMPACT_ATOMS: atom_id res chain seq x y z
N MET A 1 32.45 -19.70 20.23
CA MET A 1 31.63 -18.47 20.33
C MET A 1 31.57 -17.85 18.94
N ARG A 2 30.47 -18.08 18.20
CA ARG A 2 30.18 -17.42 16.93
C ARG A 2 29.13 -16.35 17.25
N PRO A 3 29.19 -15.12 16.71
CA PRO A 3 28.07 -14.21 16.85
C PRO A 3 26.93 -14.74 15.99
N GLU A 4 25.83 -15.07 16.66
CA GLU A 4 24.59 -15.48 16.03
C GLU A 4 24.04 -14.32 15.22
N GLY A 5 23.54 -14.67 14.03
CA GLY A 5 22.86 -13.75 13.15
C GLY A 5 21.53 -13.35 13.77
N GLU A 6 21.52 -12.23 14.46
CA GLU A 6 20.31 -11.51 14.83
C GLU A 6 20.40 -10.11 14.22
N THR A 7 20.17 -10.03 12.92
CA THR A 7 19.65 -8.79 12.33
C THR A 7 18.16 -9.04 12.10
N GLY A 8 17.36 -8.51 13.03
CA GLY A 8 15.92 -8.70 13.08
C GLY A 8 15.25 -8.43 11.74
N ALA A 9 14.51 -9.43 11.28
CA ALA A 9 13.56 -9.35 10.18
C ALA A 9 12.32 -8.51 10.60
N SER A 10 12.53 -7.22 10.82
CA SER A 10 11.46 -6.24 11.12
C SER A 10 11.61 -4.93 10.33
N GLY A 11 12.37 -4.93 9.23
CA GLY A 11 12.81 -3.71 8.53
C GLY A 11 11.99 -3.26 7.31
N GLU A 12 11.67 -4.12 6.34
CA GLU A 12 11.15 -3.63 5.04
C GLU A 12 10.04 -4.53 4.49
N ARG A 13 8.77 -4.20 4.76
CA ARG A 13 7.62 -4.83 4.07
C ARG A 13 7.45 -4.32 2.63
N PHE A 14 7.98 -3.15 2.33
CA PHE A 14 7.94 -2.53 1.01
C PHE A 14 9.36 -2.20 0.55
N ALA A 15 9.59 -2.35 -0.75
CA ALA A 15 10.87 -2.22 -1.42
C ALA A 15 10.74 -1.43 -2.74
N GLY A 16 9.80 -0.47 -2.80
CA GLY A 16 9.55 0.29 -4.02
C GLY A 16 10.77 1.06 -4.51
N ASP A 17 11.56 1.61 -3.59
CA ASP A 17 12.80 2.32 -3.90
C ASP A 17 13.86 1.38 -4.49
N LEU A 18 13.97 0.14 -4.00
CA LEU A 18 14.85 -0.88 -4.55
C LEU A 18 14.44 -1.24 -5.98
N PHE A 19 13.15 -1.51 -6.22
CA PHE A 19 12.65 -1.84 -7.55
C PHE A 19 12.90 -0.71 -8.55
N LEU A 20 12.64 0.52 -8.14
CA LEU A 20 12.89 1.69 -8.96
C LEU A 20 14.39 1.86 -9.26
N HIS A 21 15.26 1.62 -8.28
CA HIS A 21 16.70 1.63 -8.46
C HIS A 21 17.15 0.59 -9.49
N LEU A 22 16.71 -0.67 -9.34
CA LEU A 22 17.04 -1.76 -10.25
C LEU A 22 16.56 -1.48 -11.68
N ALA A 23 15.34 -0.98 -11.83
CA ALA A 23 14.79 -0.61 -13.14
C ALA A 23 15.59 0.52 -13.79
N THR A 24 15.92 1.56 -13.03
CA THR A 24 16.71 2.70 -13.52
C THR A 24 18.13 2.29 -13.94
N LYS A 25 18.71 1.28 -13.28
CA LYS A 25 20.02 0.72 -13.64
C LYS A 25 19.95 -0.26 -14.81
N GLY A 26 18.77 -0.59 -15.32
CA GLY A 26 18.59 -1.62 -16.35
C GLY A 26 18.83 -3.04 -15.85
N TRP A 27 18.82 -3.24 -14.52
CA TRP A 27 19.00 -4.56 -13.89
C TRP A 27 17.67 -5.29 -13.66
N LEU A 28 16.56 -4.56 -13.67
CA LEU A 28 15.22 -5.15 -13.75
C LEU A 28 14.77 -5.13 -15.21
N VAL A 29 14.65 -6.32 -15.81
CA VAL A 29 14.15 -6.50 -17.18
C VAL A 29 12.98 -7.47 -17.12
N VAL A 30 11.84 -7.03 -17.66
CA VAL A 30 10.59 -7.80 -17.63
C VAL A 30 9.96 -7.77 -19.03
N PRO A 31 9.47 -8.89 -19.57
CA PRO A 31 8.74 -8.89 -20.84
C PRO A 31 7.57 -7.88 -20.82
N PRO A 32 7.34 -7.10 -21.90
CA PRO A 32 6.31 -6.07 -21.92
C PRO A 32 4.93 -6.58 -21.49
N GLU A 33 4.51 -7.75 -21.98
CA GLU A 33 3.20 -8.34 -21.69
C GLU A 33 3.06 -8.71 -20.21
N GLN A 34 4.15 -9.18 -19.60
CA GLN A 34 4.18 -9.49 -18.18
C GLN A 34 4.18 -8.23 -17.32
N ALA A 35 4.89 -7.18 -17.77
CA ALA A 35 4.92 -5.90 -17.08
C ALA A 35 3.54 -5.21 -17.14
N GLU A 36 2.86 -5.21 -18.28
CA GLU A 36 1.50 -4.67 -18.43
C GLU A 36 0.52 -5.34 -17.47
N ARG A 37 0.56 -6.68 -17.38
CA ARG A 37 -0.28 -7.42 -16.43
C ARG A 37 -0.02 -6.99 -14.98
N VAL A 38 1.24 -6.93 -14.58
CA VAL A 38 1.61 -6.55 -13.21
C VAL A 38 1.23 -5.11 -12.92
N ILE A 39 1.42 -4.20 -13.88
CA ILE A 39 1.01 -2.80 -13.76
C ILE A 39 -0.51 -2.71 -13.56
N ALA A 40 -1.31 -3.43 -14.34
CA ALA A 40 -2.77 -3.42 -14.20
C ALA A 40 -3.22 -3.92 -12.82
N GLU A 41 -2.60 -4.99 -12.31
CA GLU A 41 -2.88 -5.52 -10.97
C GLU A 41 -2.47 -4.53 -9.86
N LEU A 42 -1.33 -3.84 -10.02
CA LEU A 42 -0.86 -2.81 -9.08
C LEU A 42 -1.74 -1.56 -9.09
N GLU A 43 -2.22 -1.13 -10.27
CA GLU A 43 -3.13 0.00 -10.43
C GLU A 43 -4.49 -0.30 -9.79
N GLN A 44 -5.03 -1.51 -10.01
CA GLN A 44 -6.24 -1.97 -9.33
C GLN A 44 -6.07 -1.97 -7.81
N THR A 45 -4.93 -2.48 -7.33
CA THR A 45 -4.62 -2.50 -5.90
C THR A 45 -4.54 -1.07 -5.34
N LEU A 46 -3.90 -0.14 -6.05
CA LEU A 46 -3.80 1.26 -5.65
C LEU A 46 -5.18 1.92 -5.52
N GLU A 47 -6.12 1.63 -6.42
CA GLU A 47 -7.48 2.13 -6.32
C GLU A 47 -8.23 1.57 -5.09
N VAL A 48 -8.03 0.28 -4.77
CA VAL A 48 -8.58 -0.32 -3.55
C VAL A 48 -8.01 0.34 -2.29
N VAL A 49 -6.69 0.57 -2.25
CA VAL A 49 -6.01 1.28 -1.14
C VAL A 49 -6.58 2.69 -0.97
N ARG A 50 -6.70 3.45 -2.07
CA ARG A 50 -7.28 4.80 -2.08
C ARG A 50 -8.72 4.80 -1.56
N ALA A 51 -9.54 3.86 -2.00
CA ALA A 51 -10.94 3.76 -1.56
C ALA A 51 -11.04 3.46 -0.06
N LYS A 52 -10.19 2.56 0.47
CA LYS A 52 -10.15 2.23 1.90
C LYS A 52 -9.72 3.43 2.75
N LEU A 53 -8.66 4.14 2.36
CA LEU A 53 -8.19 5.34 3.06
C LEU A 53 -9.24 6.46 3.06
N ARG A 54 -9.93 6.69 1.94
CA ARG A 54 -11.03 7.67 1.88
C ARG A 54 -12.17 7.33 2.84
N ARG A 55 -12.56 6.06 2.94
CA ARG A 55 -13.61 5.61 3.88
C ARG A 55 -13.18 5.81 5.33
N ALA A 56 -11.93 5.47 5.66
CA ALA A 56 -11.38 5.67 7.01
C ALA A 56 -11.36 7.16 7.40
N GLU A 57 -10.97 8.04 6.48
CA GLU A 57 -10.95 9.48 6.70
C GLU A 57 -12.36 10.06 6.91
N VAL A 58 -13.34 9.62 6.12
CA VAL A 58 -14.75 10.03 6.30
C VAL A 58 -15.30 9.57 7.65
N SER A 59 -15.04 8.31 8.05
CA SER A 59 -15.43 7.79 9.36
C SER A 59 -14.82 8.61 10.50
N ARG A 60 -13.52 8.94 10.39
CA ARG A 60 -12.81 9.78 11.38
C ARG A 60 -13.45 11.17 11.50
N LYS A 61 -13.80 11.81 10.39
CA LYS A 61 -14.48 13.13 10.38
C LYS A 61 -15.88 13.09 10.99
N LEU A 62 -16.64 12.02 10.73
CA LEU A 62 -17.98 11.85 11.30
C LEU A 62 -17.93 11.65 12.82
N HIS A 63 -16.96 10.87 13.33
CA HIS A 63 -16.76 10.72 14.77
C HIS A 63 -16.24 11.99 15.48
N ALA A 64 -15.51 12.85 14.76
CA ALA A 64 -14.99 14.10 15.32
C ALA A 64 -16.03 15.24 15.31
N ALA A 65 -17.19 15.06 14.68
CA ALA A 65 -18.25 16.07 14.64
C ALA A 65 -19.05 16.10 15.97
N PRO A 66 -19.27 17.29 16.59
CA PRO A 66 -20.03 17.37 17.83
C PRO A 66 -21.51 17.07 17.55
N GLY A 67 -22.07 16.03 18.19
CA GLY A 67 -23.50 15.68 18.14
C GLY A 67 -23.88 14.48 17.25
N GLY A 68 -22.92 13.67 16.80
CA GLY A 68 -23.21 12.48 15.98
C GLY A 68 -23.81 11.33 16.80
N ASP A 69 -25.13 11.25 16.88
CA ASP A 69 -25.86 10.06 17.32
C ASP A 69 -25.80 9.02 16.18
N ILE A 70 -24.75 8.19 16.19
CA ILE A 70 -24.52 7.18 15.15
C ILE A 70 -25.40 5.96 15.47
N ALA A 71 -26.28 5.59 14.54
CA ALA A 71 -27.14 4.42 14.70
C ALA A 71 -26.31 3.15 15.03
N PRO A 72 -26.71 2.31 16.00
CA PRO A 72 -25.91 1.17 16.49
C PRO A 72 -25.51 0.16 15.40
N GLU A 73 -26.31 0.08 14.33
CA GLU A 73 -26.04 -0.79 13.17
C GLU A 73 -24.89 -0.28 12.30
N VAL A 74 -24.67 1.04 12.26
CA VAL A 74 -23.51 1.68 11.60
C VAL A 74 -22.28 1.57 12.50
N GLU A 75 -22.45 1.64 13.81
CA GLU A 75 -21.38 1.52 14.80
C GLU A 75 -20.66 0.16 14.70
N ARG A 76 -21.38 -0.93 14.47
CA ARG A 76 -20.78 -2.28 14.35
C ARG A 76 -19.93 -2.48 13.09
N LEU A 77 -20.34 -1.91 11.96
CA LEU A 77 -19.58 -1.91 10.70
C LEU A 77 -18.35 -0.98 10.76
N VAL A 78 -18.46 0.11 11.52
CA VAL A 78 -17.37 1.06 11.76
C VAL A 78 -16.34 0.48 12.73
N VAL A 79 -16.75 -0.20 13.80
CA VAL A 79 -15.81 -0.77 14.79
C VAL A 79 -14.91 -1.86 14.19
N ASP A 80 -15.44 -2.78 13.38
CA ASP A 80 -14.62 -3.83 12.74
C ASP A 80 -13.66 -3.24 11.68
N SER A 81 -14.07 -2.17 11.00
CA SER A 81 -13.22 -1.48 10.02
C SER A 81 -12.22 -0.51 10.66
N VAL A 82 -12.52 0.04 11.84
CA VAL A 82 -11.63 0.90 12.63
C VAL A 82 -10.59 0.06 13.39
N PHE A 83 -10.94 -1.10 13.95
CA PHE A 83 -9.95 -1.98 14.61
C PHE A 83 -8.99 -2.62 13.59
N ALA A 84 -9.48 -3.10 12.44
CA ALA A 84 -8.62 -3.58 11.36
C ALA A 84 -7.86 -2.43 10.67
N GLY A 85 -8.46 -1.24 10.62
CA GLY A 85 -7.90 -0.04 10.02
C GLY A 85 -6.81 0.62 10.87
N GLN A 86 -6.90 0.60 12.20
CA GLN A 86 -5.86 1.15 13.10
C GLN A 86 -4.61 0.28 13.14
N ILE A 87 -4.74 -1.06 13.09
CA ILE A 87 -3.60 -1.98 13.07
C ILE A 87 -2.89 -1.97 11.70
N ALA A 88 -3.59 -1.56 10.63
CA ALA A 88 -3.04 -1.51 9.26
C ALA A 88 -2.89 -0.09 8.68
N SER A 89 -3.22 0.99 9.40
CA SER A 89 -3.25 2.38 8.86
C SER A 89 -1.91 2.73 8.23
N ASP A 90 -0.83 2.47 8.98
CA ASP A 90 0.55 2.70 8.53
C ASP A 90 0.88 1.85 7.29
N THR A 91 0.30 0.66 7.16
CA THR A 91 0.52 -0.21 5.99
C THR A 91 -0.25 0.29 4.77
N TRP A 92 -1.48 0.78 4.92
CA TRP A 92 -2.27 1.35 3.82
C TRP A 92 -1.70 2.68 3.33
N GLU A 93 -1.29 3.55 4.25
CA GLU A 93 -0.61 4.81 3.95
C GLU A 93 0.73 4.55 3.26
N ARG A 94 1.51 3.58 3.75
CA ARG A 94 2.76 3.19 3.09
C ARG A 94 2.51 2.57 1.71
N ALA A 95 1.50 1.72 1.54
CA ALA A 95 1.13 1.19 0.24
C ALA A 95 0.78 2.30 -0.77
N LEU A 96 0.12 3.37 -0.33
CA LEU A 96 -0.20 4.53 -1.19
C LEU A 96 1.07 5.20 -1.74
N VAL A 97 2.16 5.19 -0.97
CA VAL A 97 3.47 5.75 -1.37
C VAL A 97 4.28 4.75 -2.20
N GLU A 98 4.20 3.45 -1.90
CA GLU A 98 5.07 2.43 -2.47
C GLU A 98 4.52 1.84 -3.79
N LEU A 99 3.20 1.64 -3.92
CA LEU A 99 2.58 1.12 -5.15
C LEU A 99 2.93 1.93 -6.41
N PRO A 100 2.92 3.28 -6.37
CA PRO A 100 3.38 4.09 -7.50
C PRO A 100 4.84 3.83 -7.91
N LYS A 101 5.72 3.53 -6.95
CA LYS A 101 7.14 3.22 -7.22
C LYS A 101 7.27 1.91 -7.98
N TYR A 102 6.53 0.89 -7.57
CA TYR A 102 6.49 -0.39 -8.30
C TYR A 102 5.95 -0.21 -9.72
N ILE A 103 4.82 0.49 -9.89
CA ILE A 103 4.26 0.79 -11.22
C ILE A 103 5.30 1.47 -12.10
N ARG A 104 6.01 2.47 -11.57
CA ARG A 104 7.07 3.16 -12.33
C ARG A 104 8.22 2.23 -12.67
N ALA A 105 8.67 1.39 -11.73
CA ALA A 105 9.74 0.43 -11.96
C ALA A 105 9.38 -0.56 -13.08
N PHE A 106 8.17 -1.14 -13.07
CA PHE A 106 7.71 -2.05 -14.11
C PHE A 106 7.55 -1.38 -15.48
N ARG A 107 7.09 -0.11 -15.52
CA ARG A 107 7.06 0.67 -16.78
C ARG A 107 8.46 0.83 -17.38
N ILE A 108 9.45 1.19 -16.56
CA ILE A 108 10.85 1.31 -16.99
C ILE A 108 11.38 -0.07 -17.46
N ALA A 109 11.14 -1.13 -16.69
CA ALA A 109 11.61 -2.48 -17.00
C ALA A 109 11.01 -3.08 -18.28
N ALA A 110 9.80 -2.64 -18.67
CA ALA A 110 9.15 -3.01 -19.92
C ALA A 110 9.73 -2.31 -21.16
N GLY A 111 10.62 -1.32 -20.97
CA GLY A 111 11.09 -0.45 -22.05
C GLY A 111 10.07 0.61 -22.48
N ALA A 112 8.96 0.77 -21.75
CA ALA A 112 8.03 1.88 -21.94
C ALA A 112 8.67 3.16 -21.40
N ARG A 113 9.26 3.96 -22.31
CA ARG A 113 9.80 5.29 -21.97
C ARG A 113 8.68 6.28 -21.70
#